data_AF-A0A8T4E6F7-F1
#
_entry.id   AF-A0A8T4E6F7-F1
#
_cell.length_a   1.000
_cell.length_b   1.000
_cell.length_c   1.000
_cell.angle_alpha   90.00
_cell.angle_beta   90.00
_cell.angle_gamma   90.00
#
_symmetry.space_group_name_H-M   'P 1'
#
loop_
_entity.id
_entity.type
_entity.pdbx_description
1 polymer ?
#
loop_
_entity_poly.entity_id
_entity_poly.type
_entity_poly.pdbx_seq_one_letter_code
_entity_poly.pdbx_strand_id
1 'polypeptide(L)'
;MRYDFEYFLFKSDFRYMFAGLILAFLLFAFGTQFNSITGMMISGERMGVVMRIDYYGITEVHELSLAPGTTVFDALKEAAYVEYEIYEEGEKITGIDEIFNEDGHAWTCMINGESVTDFEKIKLRDGDEIRMTYV
;
A
#
# COMPACT_ATOMS: atom_id res chain seq x y z
N MET A 1 55.04 56.68 -20.74
CA MET A 1 54.65 57.92 -20.05
C MET A 1 53.22 58.25 -20.43
N ARG A 2 52.41 58.64 -19.42
CA ARG A 2 51.02 59.17 -19.48
C ARG A 2 49.96 58.20 -20.00
N TYR A 3 49.11 57.58 -19.17
CA TYR A 3 48.06 58.11 -18.28
C TYR A 3 46.98 58.94 -19.00
N ASP A 4 45.73 58.68 -18.57
CA ASP A 4 44.59 59.60 -18.43
C ASP A 4 43.48 59.59 -19.49
N PHE A 5 42.18 59.76 -19.19
CA PHE A 5 41.46 60.12 -17.95
C PHE A 5 39.97 59.67 -18.18
N GLU A 6 39.40 58.99 -17.17
CA GLU A 6 38.10 59.29 -16.52
C GLU A 6 36.68 59.11 -17.12
N TYR A 7 35.90 58.42 -16.26
CA TYR A 7 34.51 58.60 -15.80
C TYR A 7 33.32 58.63 -16.77
N PHE A 8 32.43 57.65 -16.59
CA PHE A 8 31.07 57.97 -16.17
C PHE A 8 30.54 56.93 -15.17
N LEU A 9 30.36 57.37 -13.92
CA LEU A 9 29.53 56.73 -12.90
C LEU A 9 28.10 56.66 -13.41
N PHE A 10 27.55 55.46 -13.56
CA PHE A 10 26.11 55.26 -13.48
C PHE A 10 25.77 54.18 -12.47
N LYS A 11 24.76 54.51 -11.69
CA LYS A 11 24.40 54.00 -10.37
C LYS A 11 23.12 53.20 -10.56
N SER A 12 23.20 51.88 -10.57
CA SER A 12 22.07 50.92 -10.45
C SER A 12 22.63 49.52 -10.71
N ASP A 13 22.31 48.42 -10.04
CA ASP A 13 21.51 48.14 -8.86
C ASP A 13 22.14 46.91 -8.21
N PHE A 14 22.49 47.00 -6.93
CA PHE A 14 23.06 45.93 -6.10
C PHE A 14 22.08 44.76 -5.82
N ARG A 15 21.02 44.62 -6.63
CA ARG A 15 19.88 43.70 -6.40
C ARG A 15 20.04 42.34 -7.06
N TYR A 16 21.00 42.18 -7.97
CA TYR A 16 21.17 40.91 -8.72
C TYR A 16 22.39 40.08 -8.32
N MET A 17 23.30 40.59 -7.47
CA MET A 17 24.42 39.80 -6.96
C MET A 17 24.08 38.94 -5.73
N PHE A 18 22.96 39.21 -5.04
CA PHE A 18 22.53 38.41 -3.89
C PHE A 18 21.54 37.28 -4.22
N ALA A 19 20.89 37.31 -5.39
CA ALA A 19 19.95 36.27 -5.80
C ALA A 19 20.63 34.93 -6.13
N GLY A 20 21.89 34.95 -6.60
CA GLY A 20 22.65 33.74 -6.90
C GLY A 20 23.20 33.00 -5.66
N LEU A 21 23.42 33.70 -4.54
CA LEU A 21 24.01 33.10 -3.34
C LEU A 21 22.95 32.49 -2.40
N ILE A 22 21.71 33.00 -2.43
CA ILE A 22 20.60 32.47 -1.62
C ILE A 22 20.08 31.15 -2.19
N LEU A 23 20.12 30.95 -3.52
CA LEU A 23 19.68 29.69 -4.13
C LEU A 23 20.64 28.52 -3.79
N ALA A 24 21.94 28.79 -3.65
CA ALA A 24 22.91 27.78 -3.22
C ALA A 24 22.82 27.44 -1.73
N PHE A 25 22.42 28.40 -0.88
CA PHE A 25 22.24 28.15 0.56
C PHE A 25 20.91 27.48 0.90
N LEU A 26 19.85 27.66 0.11
CA LEU A 26 18.62 26.86 0.27
C LEU A 26 18.87 25.38 -0.05
N LEU A 27 19.71 25.06 -1.04
CA LEU A 27 20.07 23.66 -1.32
C LEU A 27 20.92 23.02 -0.21
N PHE A 28 21.66 23.80 0.58
CA PHE A 28 22.45 23.27 1.70
C PHE A 28 21.70 23.26 3.05
N ALA A 29 20.71 24.13 3.23
CA ALA A 29 19.85 24.14 4.42
C ALA A 29 18.72 23.08 4.38
N PHE A 30 18.36 22.58 3.19
CA PHE A 30 17.50 21.39 3.05
C PHE A 30 18.28 20.06 3.01
N GLY A 31 19.61 20.09 2.93
CA GLY A 31 20.44 18.87 2.87
C GLY A 31 20.68 18.19 4.22
N THR A 32 20.34 18.82 5.35
CA THR A 32 20.66 18.30 6.69
C THR A 32 19.50 18.34 7.69
N GLN A 33 18.27 18.61 7.25
CA GLN A 33 17.06 18.55 8.09
C GLN A 33 16.03 17.52 7.58
N PHE A 34 16.45 16.27 7.43
CA PHE A 34 15.55 15.12 7.50
C PHE A 34 16.14 14.03 8.42
N ASN A 35 16.68 14.44 9.57
CA ASN A 35 16.84 13.55 10.71
C ASN A 35 15.79 13.92 11.75
N SER A 36 14.51 13.62 11.50
CA SER A 36 13.47 13.43 12.56
C SER A 36 12.02 13.23 12.06
N ILE A 37 11.73 12.65 10.88
CA ILE A 37 10.41 12.02 10.61
C ILE A 37 10.56 10.76 9.73
N THR A 38 11.53 9.91 10.06
CA THR A 38 11.66 8.56 9.45
C THR A 38 12.01 7.53 10.53
N GLY A 39 11.53 7.77 11.75
CA GLY A 39 11.51 6.79 12.85
C GLY A 39 10.47 5.68 12.66
N MET A 40 10.06 5.40 11.42
CA MET A 40 9.37 4.18 11.03
C MET A 40 9.47 4.04 9.50
N MET A 41 10.68 3.84 8.97
CA MET A 41 10.74 2.83 7.92
C MET A 41 10.35 1.54 8.61
N ILE A 42 9.08 1.16 8.55
CA ILE A 42 8.78 -0.26 8.46
C ILE A 42 9.58 -0.65 7.22
N SER A 43 10.77 -1.22 7.43
CA SER A 43 11.35 -2.13 6.45
C SER A 43 10.18 -3.03 6.10
N GLY A 44 9.56 -2.79 4.94
CA GLY A 44 8.23 -3.24 4.60
C GLY A 44 8.23 -4.75 4.45
N GLU A 45 8.35 -5.44 5.57
CA GLU A 45 8.30 -6.88 5.66
C GLU A 45 6.93 -7.24 5.12
N ARG A 46 6.92 -7.83 3.92
CA ARG A 46 5.71 -8.32 3.30
C ARG A 46 5.68 -9.81 3.53
N MET A 47 4.49 -10.29 3.81
CA MET A 47 4.24 -11.71 3.99
C MET A 47 3.69 -12.29 2.68
N GLY A 48 4.24 -13.43 2.28
CA GLY A 48 3.74 -14.23 1.17
C GLY A 48 2.59 -15.10 1.62
N VAL A 49 1.46 -15.03 0.92
CA VAL A 49 0.27 -15.87 1.15
C VAL A 49 -0.17 -16.44 -0.18
N VAL A 50 -0.63 -17.68 -0.18
CA VAL A 50 -1.23 -18.29 -1.37
C VAL A 50 -2.73 -18.40 -1.15
N MET A 51 -3.53 -17.76 -2.01
CA MET A 51 -4.98 -17.87 -2.00
C MET A 51 -5.44 -18.72 -3.18
N ARG A 52 -6.34 -19.67 -2.90
CA ARG A 52 -7.02 -20.48 -3.90
C ARG A 52 -8.51 -20.17 -3.86
N ILE A 53 -9.13 -19.93 -5.00
CA ILE A 53 -10.57 -19.71 -5.12
C ILE A 53 -11.13 -20.82 -6.03
N ASP A 54 -11.95 -21.68 -5.44
CA ASP A 54 -12.52 -22.87 -6.08
C ASP A 54 -14.02 -22.66 -6.30
N TYR A 55 -14.47 -22.71 -7.55
CA TYR A 55 -15.89 -22.59 -7.92
C TYR A 55 -16.18 -23.34 -9.23
N TYR A 56 -17.34 -23.99 -9.34
CA TYR A 56 -17.77 -24.71 -10.57
C TYR A 56 -16.71 -25.63 -11.21
N GLY A 57 -15.82 -26.23 -10.41
CA GLY A 57 -14.73 -27.09 -10.89
C GLY A 57 -13.51 -26.34 -11.46
N ILE A 58 -13.50 -25.02 -11.34
CA ILE A 58 -12.38 -24.12 -11.64
C ILE A 58 -11.64 -23.81 -10.33
N THR A 59 -10.32 -23.74 -10.41
CA THR A 59 -9.44 -23.32 -9.31
C THR A 59 -8.58 -22.17 -9.80
N GLU A 60 -8.75 -21.00 -9.20
CA GLU A 60 -7.87 -19.85 -9.36
C GLU A 60 -6.83 -19.82 -8.25
N VAL A 61 -5.60 -19.41 -8.55
CA VAL A 61 -4.49 -19.36 -7.59
C VAL A 61 -3.85 -17.99 -7.66
N HIS A 62 -3.77 -17.31 -6.51
CA HIS A 62 -3.22 -15.98 -6.35
C HIS A 62 -2.07 -16.03 -5.34
N GLU A 63 -0.90 -15.60 -5.76
CA GLU A 63 0.23 -15.36 -4.86
C GLU A 63 0.17 -13.90 -4.40
N LEU A 64 -0.08 -13.69 -3.11
CA LEU A 64 -0.30 -12.38 -2.51
C LEU A 64 0.91 -11.96 -1.67
N SER A 65 1.25 -10.68 -1.73
CA SER A 65 2.34 -10.07 -0.95
C SER A 65 1.76 -9.00 -0.02
N LEU A 66 1.32 -9.43 1.15
CA LEU A 66 0.48 -8.63 2.07
C LEU A 66 1.30 -7.93 3.15
N ALA A 67 0.68 -6.99 3.85
CA ALA A 67 1.27 -6.41 5.05
C ALA A 67 1.07 -7.35 6.26
N PRO A 68 1.99 -7.35 7.24
CA PRO A 68 1.81 -8.14 8.45
C PRO A 68 0.55 -7.73 9.20
N GLY A 69 -0.25 -8.70 9.62
CA GLY A 69 -1.50 -8.47 10.33
C GLY A 69 -2.71 -8.16 9.44
N THR A 70 -2.56 -8.23 8.10
CA THR A 70 -3.68 -8.26 7.15
C THR A 70 -4.62 -9.42 7.49
N THR A 71 -5.93 -9.17 7.36
CA THR A 71 -6.97 -10.16 7.62
C THR A 71 -7.23 -11.04 6.39
N VAL A 72 -7.91 -12.16 6.59
CA VAL A 72 -8.37 -13.02 5.47
C VAL A 72 -9.24 -12.23 4.50
N PHE A 73 -10.12 -11.40 5.06
CA PHE A 73 -11.06 -10.60 4.27
C PHE A 73 -10.37 -9.53 3.42
N ASP A 74 -9.37 -8.85 3.99
CA ASP A 74 -8.55 -7.90 3.23
C ASP A 74 -7.73 -8.60 2.15
N ALA A 75 -7.17 -9.77 2.44
CA ALA A 75 -6.44 -10.58 1.46
C ALA A 75 -7.36 -11.00 0.30
N LEU A 76 -8.62 -11.33 0.58
CA LEU A 76 -9.59 -11.71 -0.44
C LEU A 76 -9.93 -10.54 -1.36
N LYS A 77 -10.07 -9.34 -0.79
CA LYS A 77 -10.28 -8.10 -1.56
C LYS A 77 -9.09 -7.71 -2.44
N GLU A 78 -7.87 -8.15 -2.10
CA GLU A 78 -6.71 -7.98 -2.98
C GLU A 78 -6.69 -9.01 -4.13
N ALA A 79 -7.25 -10.20 -3.92
CA ALA A 79 -7.26 -11.27 -4.92
C ALA A 79 -8.41 -11.17 -5.93
N ALA A 80 -9.60 -10.76 -5.48
CA ALA A 80 -10.85 -10.84 -6.22
C ALA A 80 -11.82 -9.70 -5.86
N TYR A 81 -12.86 -9.51 -6.69
CA TYR A 81 -13.98 -8.63 -6.33
C TYR A 81 -14.88 -9.34 -5.31
N VAL A 82 -15.03 -8.74 -4.12
CA VAL A 82 -15.80 -9.32 -3.02
C VAL A 82 -17.06 -8.52 -2.76
N GLU A 83 -18.19 -9.20 -2.82
CA GLU A 83 -19.46 -8.70 -2.32
C GLU A 83 -19.71 -9.23 -0.91
N TYR A 84 -20.20 -8.35 -0.05
CA TYR A 84 -20.45 -8.67 1.35
C TYR A 84 -21.55 -7.81 1.93
N GLU A 85 -22.17 -8.32 2.97
CA GLU A 85 -23.16 -7.62 3.76
C GLU A 85 -22.72 -7.57 5.24
N ILE A 86 -23.07 -6.47 5.91
CA ILE A 86 -22.74 -6.25 7.31
C ILE A 86 -23.93 -6.69 8.16
N TYR A 87 -23.70 -7.68 9.01
CA TYR A 87 -24.68 -8.18 10.00
C TYR A 87 -24.23 -7.82 11.42
N GLU A 88 -25.12 -8.01 12.41
CA GLU A 88 -24.77 -7.82 13.83
C GLU A 88 -23.60 -8.72 14.28
N GLU A 89 -23.40 -9.85 13.59
CA GLU A 89 -22.37 -10.86 13.87
C GLU A 89 -21.02 -10.56 13.20
N GLY A 90 -20.98 -9.63 12.22
CA GLY A 90 -19.80 -9.31 11.42
C GLY A 90 -20.10 -9.20 9.92
N GLU A 91 -19.04 -8.97 9.13
CA GLU A 91 -19.10 -8.98 7.67
C GLU A 91 -19.25 -10.41 7.13
N LYS A 92 -20.27 -10.66 6.31
CA LYS A 92 -20.49 -11.95 5.64
C LYS A 92 -20.32 -11.78 4.14
N ILE A 93 -19.50 -12.64 3.54
CA ILE A 93 -19.30 -12.69 2.08
C ILE A 93 -20.60 -13.18 1.43
N THR A 94 -21.12 -12.40 0.51
CA THR A 94 -22.31 -12.71 -0.29
C THR A 94 -21.95 -13.07 -1.73
N GLY A 95 -20.74 -12.74 -2.20
CA GLY A 95 -20.25 -13.18 -3.50
C GLY A 95 -18.78 -12.88 -3.74
N ILE A 96 -18.19 -13.58 -4.72
CA ILE A 96 -16.81 -13.39 -5.19
C ILE A 96 -16.84 -13.46 -6.72
N ASP A 97 -16.29 -12.47 -7.41
CA ASP A 97 -16.19 -12.40 -8.88
C ASP A 97 -17.49 -12.78 -9.62
N GLU A 98 -18.59 -12.10 -9.26
CA GLU A 98 -19.94 -12.31 -9.83
C GLU A 98 -20.59 -13.68 -9.50
N ILE A 99 -19.99 -14.47 -8.60
CA ILE A 99 -20.56 -15.71 -8.08
C ILE A 99 -21.11 -15.46 -6.68
N PHE A 100 -22.43 -15.39 -6.62
CA PHE A 100 -23.20 -15.05 -5.43
C PHE A 100 -23.63 -16.29 -4.66
N ASN A 101 -23.83 -16.14 -3.36
CA ASN A 101 -24.51 -17.17 -2.56
C ASN A 101 -25.95 -17.35 -3.07
N GLU A 102 -26.35 -18.60 -3.28
CA GLU A 102 -27.69 -18.99 -3.72
C GLU A 102 -28.30 -20.01 -2.75
N ASP A 103 -29.57 -20.36 -2.91
CA ASP A 103 -30.24 -21.32 -2.03
C ASP A 103 -29.53 -22.68 -2.05
N GLY A 104 -28.87 -22.99 -0.93
CA GLY A 104 -28.11 -24.22 -0.76
C GLY A 104 -26.65 -24.14 -1.19
N HIS A 105 -26.18 -22.98 -1.66
CA HIS A 105 -24.80 -22.76 -2.05
C HIS A 105 -24.18 -21.54 -1.37
N ALA A 106 -22.96 -21.70 -0.83
CA ALA A 106 -22.28 -20.63 -0.11
C ALA A 106 -20.76 -20.72 -0.23
N TRP A 107 -20.11 -19.58 -0.05
CA TRP A 107 -18.66 -19.52 0.09
C TRP A 107 -18.20 -20.02 1.47
N THR A 108 -17.27 -20.96 1.45
CA THR A 108 -16.55 -21.45 2.64
C THR A 108 -15.08 -21.09 2.54
N CYS A 109 -14.41 -20.95 3.69
CA CYS A 109 -13.00 -20.60 3.76
C CYS A 109 -12.24 -21.61 4.62
N MET A 110 -11.06 -22.00 4.17
CA MET A 110 -10.11 -22.78 4.94
C MET A 110 -8.76 -22.07 4.95
N ILE A 111 -8.07 -22.09 6.09
CA ILE A 111 -6.70 -21.61 6.22
C ILE A 111 -5.83 -22.79 6.66
N ASN A 112 -4.79 -23.11 5.91
CA ASN A 112 -3.89 -24.23 6.17
C ASN A 112 -4.63 -25.58 6.41
N GLY A 113 -5.79 -25.76 5.77
CA GLY A 113 -6.63 -26.96 5.91
C GLY A 113 -7.65 -26.92 7.05
N GLU A 114 -7.75 -25.84 7.82
CA GLU A 114 -8.75 -25.67 8.87
C GLU A 114 -9.88 -24.74 8.44
N SER A 115 -11.13 -25.17 8.61
CA SER A 115 -12.30 -24.34 8.30
C SER A 115 -12.40 -23.17 9.26
N VAL A 116 -12.66 -21.98 8.72
CA VAL A 116 -12.80 -20.75 9.49
C VAL A 116 -14.11 -20.05 9.12
N THR A 117 -14.70 -19.32 10.07
CA THR A 117 -15.96 -18.57 9.88
C THR A 117 -15.80 -17.07 10.09
N ASP A 118 -14.77 -16.66 10.83
CA ASP A 118 -14.59 -15.27 11.27
C ASP A 118 -13.47 -14.56 10.47
N PHE A 119 -13.70 -14.36 9.17
CA PHE A 119 -12.67 -13.88 8.21
C PHE A 119 -12.05 -12.52 8.60
N GLU A 120 -12.85 -11.64 9.21
CA GLU A 120 -12.45 -10.30 9.63
C GLU A 120 -11.53 -10.29 10.88
N LYS A 121 -11.55 -11.36 11.69
CA LYS A 121 -10.82 -11.43 12.97
C LYS A 121 -9.50 -12.16 12.85
N ILE A 122 -9.37 -13.01 11.84
CA ILE A 122 -8.20 -13.86 11.67
C ILE A 122 -7.11 -13.08 10.93
N LYS A 123 -5.99 -12.88 11.62
CA LYS A 123 -4.78 -12.30 11.06
C LYS A 123 -3.94 -13.39 10.41
N LEU A 124 -3.58 -13.16 9.15
CA LEU A 124 -2.75 -14.07 8.40
C LEU A 124 -1.30 -14.03 8.89
N ARG A 125 -0.58 -15.12 8.62
CA ARG A 125 0.85 -15.29 8.84
C ARG A 125 1.56 -15.53 7.50
N ASP A 126 2.86 -15.25 7.50
CA ASP A 126 3.71 -15.56 6.34
C ASP A 126 3.70 -17.07 6.04
N GLY A 127 3.49 -17.41 4.78
CA GLY A 127 3.36 -18.77 4.28
C GLY A 127 1.97 -19.39 4.43
N ASP A 128 0.96 -18.65 4.92
CA ASP A 128 -0.40 -19.20 5.03
C ASP A 128 -0.98 -19.53 3.64
N GLU A 129 -1.70 -20.65 3.58
CA GLU A 129 -2.51 -21.05 2.43
C GLU A 129 -4.00 -20.85 2.74
N ILE A 130 -4.67 -20.03 1.95
CA ILE A 130 -6.10 -19.76 2.05
C ILE A 130 -6.81 -20.47 0.92
N ARG A 131 -7.94 -21.12 1.19
CA ARG A 131 -8.82 -21.71 0.20
C ARG A 131 -10.24 -21.21 0.39
N MET A 132 -10.76 -20.49 -0.58
CA MET A 132 -12.18 -20.18 -0.72
C MET A 132 -12.81 -21.23 -1.61
N THR A 133 -13.90 -21.86 -1.17
CA THR A 133 -14.62 -22.87 -1.95
C THR A 133 -16.10 -22.55 -1.97
N TYR A 134 -16.67 -22.44 -3.17
CA TYR A 134 -18.11 -22.38 -3.37
C TYR A 134 -18.67 -23.81 -3.27
N VAL A 135 -19.45 -24.07 -2.23
CA VAL A 135 -20.08 -25.37 -1.94
C VAL A 135 -21.57 -25.31 -2.15
#